data_AF-A0A1F5P985-F1
#
_entry.id   AF-A0A1F5P985-F1
#
_cell.length_a   1.000
_cell.length_b   1.000
_cell.length_c   1.000
_cell.angle_alpha   90.00
_cell.angle_beta   90.00
_cell.angle_gamma   90.00
#
_symmetry.space_group_name_H-M   'P 1'
#
loop_
_entity.id
_entity.type
_entity.pdbx_description
1 polymer ?
#
loop_
_entity_poly.entity_id
_entity_poly.type
_entity_poly.pdbx_seq_one_letter_code
_entity_poly.pdbx_strand_id
1 'polypeptide(L)'
;MNPKPFTLFSLVIFLFPLAISFIWKFYALSAVLIFVLIISYLYHSSENKNLEKLDVAGAWLLMFTNTILIVVGRFTFPYFYLAVLSAIIALYFYFTQNKSKYAHGWWHVLSSLVTLFALLTYQTT
;
A
#
# COMPACT_ATOMS: atom_id res chain seq x y z
N MET A 1 2.57 14.38 21.10
CA MET A 1 1.74 14.95 20.03
C MET A 1 0.70 13.90 19.64
N ASN A 2 -0.56 14.29 19.39
CA ASN A 2 -1.61 13.33 19.01
C ASN A 2 -1.31 12.71 17.64
N PRO A 3 -1.58 11.41 17.45
CA PRO A 3 -1.39 10.78 16.15
C PRO A 3 -2.26 11.47 15.10
N LYS A 4 -1.72 11.63 13.89
CA LYS A 4 -2.39 12.37 12.81
C LYS A 4 -3.62 11.58 12.35
N PRO A 5 -4.85 12.04 12.62
CA PRO A 5 -6.05 11.21 12.48
C PRO A 5 -6.30 10.76 11.04
N PHE A 6 -5.99 11.59 10.04
CA PHE A 6 -6.15 11.24 8.63
C PHE A 6 -5.20 10.13 8.17
N THR A 7 -3.95 10.14 8.65
CA THR A 7 -2.96 9.12 8.31
C THR A 7 -3.35 7.76 8.87
N LEU A 8 -3.73 7.71 10.16
CA LEU A 8 -4.22 6.47 10.75
C LEU A 8 -5.49 5.97 10.08
N PHE A 9 -6.43 6.88 9.75
CA PHE A 9 -7.64 6.51 9.04
C PHE A 9 -7.36 5.96 7.64
N SER A 10 -6.39 6.52 6.92
CA SER A 10 -6.02 6.02 5.59
C SER A 10 -5.46 4.59 5.58
N LEU A 11 -4.93 4.11 6.71
CA LEU A 11 -4.49 2.71 6.85
C LEU A 11 -5.66 1.72 6.78
N VAL A 12 -6.87 2.13 7.19
CA VAL A 12 -8.07 1.28 7.13
C VAL A 12 -8.34 0.81 5.70
N ILE A 13 -7.95 1.60 4.69
CA ILE A 13 -8.15 1.27 3.28
C ILE A 13 -7.32 0.05 2.87
N PHE A 14 -6.20 -0.25 3.54
CA PHE A 14 -5.42 -1.47 3.29
C PHE A 14 -6.10 -2.75 3.80
N LEU A 15 -7.13 -2.65 4.64
CA LEU A 15 -7.93 -3.83 5.04
C LEU A 15 -8.67 -4.43 3.84
N PHE A 16 -8.98 -3.63 2.82
CA PHE A 16 -9.68 -4.11 1.62
C PHE A 16 -8.82 -5.06 0.76
N PRO A 17 -7.63 -4.66 0.27
CA PRO A 17 -6.76 -5.60 -0.43
C PRO A 17 -6.30 -6.75 0.47
N LEU A 18 -6.18 -6.56 1.79
CA LEU A 18 -5.87 -7.65 2.72
C LEU A 18 -6.99 -8.69 2.80
N ALA A 19 -8.24 -8.26 2.91
CA ALA A 19 -9.38 -9.17 2.93
C ALA A 19 -9.44 -9.96 1.62
N ILE A 20 -9.27 -9.29 0.48
CA ILE A 20 -9.26 -9.92 -0.85
C ILE A 20 -8.09 -10.91 -0.98
N SER A 21 -6.86 -10.51 -0.59
CA SER A 21 -5.70 -11.39 -0.66
C SER A 21 -5.88 -12.65 0.18
N PHE A 22 -6.54 -12.53 1.35
CA PHE A 22 -6.84 -13.67 2.19
C PHE A 22 -7.91 -14.59 1.58
N ILE A 23 -9.01 -14.03 1.06
CA ILE A 23 -10.10 -14.77 0.41
C ILE A 23 -9.58 -15.55 -0.80
N TRP A 24 -8.72 -14.94 -1.62
CA TRP A 24 -8.12 -15.59 -2.79
C TRP A 24 -6.85 -16.38 -2.47
N LYS A 25 -6.55 -16.61 -1.19
CA LYS A 25 -5.44 -17.46 -0.71
C LYS A 25 -4.04 -16.98 -1.10
N PHE A 26 -3.85 -15.68 -1.38
CA PHE A 26 -2.53 -15.04 -1.51
C PHE A 26 -1.90 -14.80 -0.14
N TYR A 27 -1.67 -15.86 0.63
CA TYR A 27 -1.23 -15.75 2.02
C TYR A 27 0.10 -15.03 2.20
N ALA A 28 1.03 -15.15 1.22
CA ALA A 28 2.28 -14.40 1.22
C ALA A 28 2.03 -12.89 1.17
N LEU A 29 1.15 -12.42 0.27
CA LEU A 29 0.77 -11.00 0.21
C LEU A 29 0.02 -10.58 1.48
N SER A 30 -0.90 -11.42 1.99
CA SER A 30 -1.62 -11.13 3.24
C SER A 30 -0.65 -10.92 4.40
N ALA A 31 0.40 -11.74 4.51
CA ALA A 31 1.43 -11.58 5.53
C ALA A 31 2.20 -10.26 5.37
N VAL A 32 2.58 -9.90 4.14
CA VAL A 32 3.21 -8.60 3.84
C VAL A 32 2.29 -7.44 4.23
N LEU A 33 1.00 -7.49 3.86
CA LEU A 33 0.03 -6.45 4.19
C LEU A 33 -0.20 -6.31 5.69
N ILE A 34 -0.32 -7.41 6.43
CA ILE A 34 -0.43 -7.40 7.90
C ILE A 34 0.82 -6.76 8.51
N PHE A 35 2.01 -7.17 8.05
CA PHE A 35 3.27 -6.60 8.52
C PHE A 35 3.34 -5.09 8.28
N VAL A 36 3.05 -4.64 7.05
CA VAL A 36 3.05 -3.21 6.69
C VAL A 36 2.03 -2.45 7.54
N LEU A 37 0.81 -2.95 7.70
CA LEU A 37 -0.23 -2.33 8.51
C LEU A 37 0.18 -2.17 9.97
N ILE A 38 0.73 -3.22 10.59
CA ILE A 38 1.16 -3.20 11.99
C ILE A 38 2.30 -2.19 12.17
N ILE A 39 3.34 -2.27 11.34
CA ILE A 39 4.49 -1.37 11.45
C ILE A 39 4.09 0.08 11.19
N SER A 40 3.26 0.33 10.16
CA SER A 40 2.79 1.68 9.82
C SER A 40 1.92 2.27 10.93
N TYR A 41 1.02 1.46 11.50
CA TYR A 41 0.21 1.88 12.65
C TYR A 41 1.08 2.22 13.87
N LEU A 42 2.05 1.37 14.20
CA LEU A 42 2.96 1.59 15.33
C LEU A 42 3.83 2.83 15.10
N TYR A 43 4.34 3.04 13.88
CA TYR A 43 5.09 4.24 13.51
C TYR A 43 4.24 5.50 13.68
N HIS A 44 3.05 5.55 13.10
CA HIS A 44 2.19 6.73 13.15
C HIS A 44 1.59 7.00 14.53
N SER A 45 1.52 5.99 15.39
CA SER A 45 1.06 6.14 16.78
C SER A 45 2.17 6.59 17.73
N SER A 46 3.42 6.20 17.49
CA SER A 46 4.56 6.46 18.38
C SER A 46 5.55 7.53 17.88
N GLU A 47 5.52 7.85 16.59
CA GLU A 47 6.49 8.69 15.88
C GLU A 47 7.96 8.25 16.07
N ASN A 48 8.20 6.97 16.36
CA ASN A 48 9.55 6.43 16.58
C ASN A 48 10.33 6.28 15.26
N LYS A 49 11.50 6.94 15.17
CA LYS A 49 12.38 6.92 13.98
C LYS A 49 12.87 5.53 13.58
N ASN A 50 12.97 4.58 14.50
CA ASN A 50 13.33 3.20 14.14
C ASN A 50 12.18 2.50 13.40
N LEU A 51 10.94 2.80 13.77
CA LEU A 51 9.75 2.28 13.09
C LEU A 51 9.54 2.96 11.74
N GLU A 52 9.94 4.21 11.58
CA GLU A 52 9.93 4.90 10.27
C GLU A 52 10.73 4.13 9.22
N LYS A 53 11.94 3.67 9.57
CA LYS A 53 12.77 2.88 8.65
C LYS A 53 12.12 1.56 8.27
N LEU A 54 11.46 0.90 9.23
CA LEU A 54 10.74 -0.35 8.98
C LEU A 54 9.48 -0.12 8.14
N ASP A 55 8.76 0.99 8.36
CA ASP A 55 7.58 1.39 7.58
C ASP A 55 7.97 1.62 6.11
N VAL A 56 9.04 2.38 5.88
CA VAL A 56 9.59 2.61 4.53
C VAL A 56 10.05 1.29 3.89
N ALA A 57 10.75 0.43 4.62
CA ALA A 57 11.16 -0.88 4.10
C ALA A 57 9.95 -1.77 3.77
N GLY A 58 8.91 -1.73 4.60
CA GLY A 58 7.65 -2.42 4.36
C GLY A 58 6.93 -1.91 3.10
N ALA A 59 6.92 -0.60 2.87
CA ALA A 59 6.35 -0.01 1.66
C ALA A 59 7.09 -0.48 0.39
N TRP A 60 8.44 -0.54 0.43
CA TRP A 60 9.23 -1.08 -0.68
C TRP A 60 8.95 -2.56 -0.92
N LEU A 61 8.85 -3.37 0.14
CA LEU A 61 8.51 -4.78 0.05
C LEU A 61 7.12 -4.98 -0.59
N LEU A 62 6.13 -4.17 -0.19
CA LEU A 62 4.79 -4.22 -0.78
C LEU A 62 4.82 -3.83 -2.27
N MET A 63 5.55 -2.77 -2.64
CA MET A 63 5.70 -2.34 -4.03
C MET A 63 6.36 -3.42 -4.90
N PHE A 64 7.40 -4.07 -4.38
CA PHE A 64 8.05 -5.20 -5.04
C PHE A 64 7.08 -6.38 -5.23
N THR A 65 6.30 -6.71 -4.19
CA THR A 65 5.29 -7.77 -4.25
C THR A 65 4.20 -7.46 -5.28
N ASN A 66 3.71 -6.22 -5.31
CA ASN A 66 2.73 -5.75 -6.31
C ASN A 66 3.28 -5.85 -7.73
N THR A 67 4.57 -5.52 -7.93
CA THR A 67 5.23 -5.65 -9.23
C THR A 67 5.28 -7.11 -9.69
N ILE A 68 5.63 -8.04 -8.79
CA ILE A 68 5.61 -9.48 -9.10
C ILE A 68 4.21 -9.92 -9.53
N LEU A 69 3.17 -9.54 -8.79
CA LEU A 69 1.79 -9.91 -9.12
C LEU A 69 1.36 -9.40 -10.50
N ILE A 70 1.73 -8.17 -10.85
CA ILE A 70 1.45 -7.60 -12.17
C ILE A 70 2.16 -8.38 -13.28
N VAL A 71 3.43 -8.72 -13.07
CA VAL A 71 4.24 -9.47 -14.06
C VAL A 71 3.68 -10.88 -14.25
N VAL A 72 3.38 -11.59 -13.16
CA VAL A 72 2.81 -12.94 -13.23
C VAL A 72 1.39 -12.92 -13.80
N GLY A 73 0.61 -11.88 -13.49
CA GLY A 73 -0.70 -11.62 -14.09
C GLY A 73 -0.65 -11.05 -15.51
N ARG A 74 0.50 -11.15 -16.19
CA ARG A 74 0.70 -10.84 -17.61
C ARG A 74 0.18 -9.47 -18.05
N PHE A 75 0.23 -8.48 -17.16
CA PHE A 75 -0.19 -7.12 -17.45
C PHE A 75 -1.66 -7.01 -17.93
N THR A 76 -2.54 -7.88 -17.42
CA THR A 76 -3.95 -7.95 -17.83
C THR A 76 -4.68 -6.61 -17.78
N PHE A 77 -5.32 -6.27 -18.89
CA PHE A 77 -6.16 -5.07 -19.04
C PHE A 77 -7.52 -5.27 -18.36
N PRO A 78 -8.10 -4.25 -17.68
CA PRO A 78 -7.61 -2.88 -17.51
C PRO A 78 -6.75 -2.66 -16.25
N TYR A 79 -6.58 -3.67 -15.42
CA TYR A 79 -6.06 -3.54 -14.06
C TYR A 79 -4.60 -3.09 -14.02
N PHE A 80 -3.77 -3.55 -14.96
CA PHE A 80 -2.39 -3.08 -15.09
C PHE A 80 -2.30 -1.55 -15.21
N TYR A 81 -3.11 -0.94 -16.09
CA TYR A 81 -3.11 0.50 -16.31
C TYR A 81 -3.59 1.27 -15.08
N LEU A 82 -4.61 0.75 -14.40
CA LEU A 82 -5.11 1.34 -13.16
C LEU A 82 -4.05 1.26 -12.04
N ALA A 83 -3.30 0.16 -11.96
CA ALA A 83 -2.19 0.01 -11.03
C ALA A 83 -1.08 1.03 -11.31
N VAL A 84 -0.64 1.16 -12.57
CA VAL A 84 0.40 2.12 -12.97
C VAL A 84 -0.04 3.56 -12.72
N LEU A 85 -1.25 3.92 -13.13
CA LEU A 85 -1.79 5.27 -12.89
C LEU A 85 -1.84 5.58 -11.39
N SER A 86 -2.34 4.65 -10.59
CA SER A 86 -2.38 4.81 -9.13
C SER A 86 -0.98 4.96 -8.54
N ALA A 87 0.01 4.20 -9.03
CA ALA A 87 1.40 4.28 -8.58
C ALA A 87 2.05 5.62 -8.92
N ILE A 88 1.81 6.17 -10.12
CA ILE A 88 2.31 7.49 -10.53
C ILE A 88 1.75 8.58 -9.61
N ILE A 89 0.44 8.56 -9.37
CA ILE A 89 -0.22 9.54 -8.49
C ILE A 89 0.27 9.35 -7.05
N ALA A 90 0.47 8.10 -6.59
CA ALA A 90 1.02 7.81 -5.27
C ALA A 90 2.39 8.48 -5.13
N LEU A 91 3.32 8.25 -6.07
CA LEU A 91 4.66 8.84 -6.02
C LEU A 91 4.61 10.37 -5.96
N TYR A 92 3.70 11.02 -6.69
CA TYR A 92 3.50 12.46 -6.56
C TYR A 92 3.17 12.87 -5.11
N PHE A 93 2.25 12.16 -4.44
CA PHE A 93 1.91 12.43 -3.05
C PHE A 93 3.03 12.09 -2.06
N TYR A 94 3.82 11.05 -2.34
CA TYR A 94 5.02 10.72 -1.56
C TYR A 94 6.03 11.86 -1.58
N PHE A 95 6.37 12.40 -2.75
CA PHE A 95 7.36 13.49 -2.84
C PHE A 95 6.82 14.83 -2.33
N THR A 96 5.51 15.01 -2.27
CA THR A 96 4.87 16.23 -1.76
C THR A 96 4.42 16.13 -0.30
N GLN A 97 4.63 15.00 0.38
CA GLN A 97 4.17 14.75 1.75
C GLN A 97 4.71 15.75 2.79
N ASN A 98 5.91 16.28 2.58
CA ASN A 98 6.50 17.29 3.46
C ASN A 98 5.81 18.66 3.35
N LYS A 99 5.05 18.90 2.27
CA LYS A 99 4.34 20.16 2.01
C LYS A 99 2.88 20.14 2.51
N SER A 100 2.28 18.95 2.67
CA SER A 100 0.90 18.82 3.14
C SER A 100 0.69 17.54 3.92
N LYS A 101 0.10 17.65 5.11
CA LYS A 101 -0.24 16.51 5.97
C LYS A 101 -1.26 15.56 5.31
N TYR A 102 -2.06 16.05 4.37
CA TYR A 102 -3.02 15.24 3.61
C TYR A 102 -2.34 14.40 2.53
N ALA A 103 -1.21 14.86 1.98
CA ALA A 103 -0.51 14.15 0.93
C ALA A 103 -0.04 12.76 1.40
N HIS A 104 0.41 12.65 2.66
CA HIS A 104 0.81 11.35 3.20
C HIS A 104 -0.36 10.35 3.36
N GLY A 105 -1.56 10.82 3.71
CA GLY A 105 -2.74 9.93 3.74
C GLY A 105 -3.19 9.52 2.33
N TRP A 106 -3.13 10.43 1.35
CA TRP A 106 -3.40 10.11 -0.05
C TRP A 106 -2.39 9.11 -0.64
N TRP A 107 -1.13 9.17 -0.21
CA TRP A 107 -0.13 8.14 -0.52
C TRP A 107 -0.60 6.75 -0.08
N HIS A 108 -1.07 6.61 1.16
CA HIS A 108 -1.60 5.33 1.68
C HIS A 108 -2.81 4.84 0.87
N VAL A 109 -3.75 5.73 0.57
CA VAL A 109 -4.94 5.39 -0.24
C VAL A 109 -4.54 4.85 -1.60
N LEU A 110 -3.67 5.56 -2.32
CA LEU A 110 -3.25 5.18 -3.67
C LEU A 110 -2.37 3.91 -3.64
N SER A 111 -1.51 3.75 -2.65
CA SER A 111 -0.72 2.52 -2.47
C SER A 111 -1.61 1.29 -2.20
N SER A 112 -2.71 1.46 -1.46
CA SER A 112 -3.71 0.40 -1.29
C SER A 112 -4.38 0.05 -2.62
N LEU A 113 -4.74 1.05 -3.43
CA LEU A 113 -5.30 0.84 -4.77
C LEU A 113 -4.33 0.14 -5.72
N VAL A 114 -3.04 0.48 -5.70
CA VAL A 114 -2.00 -0.24 -6.47
C VAL A 114 -2.02 -1.73 -6.10
N THR A 115 -2.10 -2.05 -4.81
CA THR A 115 -2.14 -3.44 -4.33
C THR A 115 -3.39 -4.17 -4.81
N LEU A 116 -4.56 -3.52 -4.73
CA LEU A 116 -5.83 -4.06 -5.22
C LEU A 116 -5.78 -4.37 -6.72
N PHE A 117 -5.29 -3.43 -7.53
CA PHE A 117 -5.21 -3.63 -8.98
C PHE A 117 -4.14 -4.65 -9.37
N ALA A 118 -3.04 -4.76 -8.61
CA ALA A 118 -2.06 -5.83 -8.79
C ALA A 118 -2.68 -7.22 -8.55
N LEU A 119 -3.48 -7.37 -7.49
CA LEU A 119 -4.24 -8.60 -7.22
C LEU A 119 -5.22 -8.93 -8.36
N LEU A 120 -5.97 -7.94 -8.83
CA LEU A 120 -6.93 -8.12 -9.93
C LEU A 120 -6.24 -8.50 -11.25
N THR A 121 -5.04 -7.97 -11.50
CA THR A 121 -4.22 -8.33 -12.65
C THR A 121 -3.90 -9.83 -12.64
N TYR A 122 -3.49 -10.37 -11.49
CA TYR A 122 -3.21 -11.80 -11.36
C TYR A 122 -4.47 -12.66 -11.48
N GLN A 123 -5.55 -12.32 -10.76
CA GLN A 123 -6.74 -13.16 -10.64
C GLN A 123 -7.50 -13.34 -11.97
N THR A 124 -7.30 -12.42 -12.92
CA THR A 124 -7.98 -12.41 -14.23
C THR A 124 -7.17 -13.05 -15.36
N THR A 125 -6.07 -13.73 -15.02
CA THR A 125 -5.22 -14.49 -15.94
C THR A 125 -5.51 -15.98 -15.83
#